data_AF-A0A453N734-F1
#
_entry.id   AF-A0A453N734-F1
#
_cell.length_a   1.000
_cell.length_b   1.000
_cell.length_c   1.000
_cell.angle_alpha   90.00
_cell.angle_beta   90.00
_cell.angle_gamma   90.00
#
_symmetry.space_group_name_H-M   'P 1'
#
loop_
_entity.id
_entity.type
_entity.pdbx_description
1 polymer ?
#
loop_
_entity_poly.entity_id
_entity_poly.type
_entity_poly.pdbx_seq_one_letter_code
_entity_poly.pdbx_strand_id
1 'polypeptide(L)'
;EKVFQKKYSSGQLLPRVLFIAKARSFNQININATSSSKFSRKLHLPPRSTSLHAKKSTPSLVRCALTSTSTVFKDKDPFSLERYMASKAMTVNEALDRALPLGHPERLFESMRYSLFAGGKRVRPMLALAACELVGGDEAAALPVACAVEMVHTMSLIHDDLPCMDDDHLRRGRPTNHVAFGVSTALLAGDALLARAFEHVARECTEHGVPADRALRAVAELAS
;
A
#
# COMPACT_ATOMS: atom_id res chain seq x y z
N GLU A 1 -13.45 -43.78 6.25
CA GLU A 1 -11.99 -43.98 6.37
C GLU A 1 -11.39 -45.21 5.64
N LYS A 2 -12.13 -45.95 4.80
CA LYS A 2 -11.56 -47.07 4.00
C LYS A 2 -11.94 -47.06 2.51
N VAL A 3 -12.02 -45.86 1.91
CA VAL A 3 -12.29 -45.69 0.46
C VAL A 3 -11.27 -44.75 -0.23
N PHE A 4 -10.36 -44.13 0.52
CA PHE A 4 -9.42 -43.12 -0.02
C PHE A 4 -7.99 -43.64 -0.29
N GLN A 5 -7.73 -44.93 -0.06
CA GLN A 5 -6.38 -45.54 -0.08
C GLN A 5 -6.16 -46.50 -1.28
N LYS A 6 -6.83 -46.29 -2.41
CA LYS A 6 -6.69 -47.17 -3.60
C LYS A 6 -6.49 -46.43 -4.92
N LYS A 7 -5.72 -45.33 -4.91
CA LYS A 7 -5.37 -44.60 -6.16
C LYS A 7 -3.94 -44.06 -6.26
N TYR A 8 -3.02 -44.54 -5.43
CA TYR A 8 -1.59 -44.28 -5.58
C TYR A 8 -0.82 -45.60 -5.70
N SER A 9 -1.01 -46.27 -6.83
CA SER A 9 -0.14 -47.36 -7.27
C SER A 9 -0.17 -47.43 -8.79
N SER A 10 0.45 -46.44 -9.44
CA SER A 10 0.76 -46.42 -10.87
C SER A 10 1.81 -45.35 -11.09
N GLY A 11 3.08 -45.73 -11.00
CA GLY A 11 4.19 -44.87 -11.36
C GLY A 11 4.18 -44.60 -12.87
N GLN A 12 3.95 -43.35 -13.24
CA GLN A 12 4.32 -42.82 -14.56
C GLN A 12 4.95 -41.44 -14.39
N LEU A 13 6.26 -41.40 -14.63
CA LEU A 13 7.10 -40.24 -14.87
C LEU A 13 6.78 -39.64 -16.24
N LEU A 14 6.51 -38.34 -16.34
CA LEU A 14 6.60 -37.53 -17.57
C LEU A 14 6.89 -36.05 -17.22
N PRO A 15 7.46 -35.25 -18.16
CA PRO A 15 8.73 -34.56 -17.91
C PRO A 15 8.69 -33.03 -17.85
N ARG A 16 9.81 -32.47 -17.38
CA ARG A 16 10.25 -31.07 -17.46
C ARG A 16 10.09 -30.49 -18.87
N VAL A 17 9.36 -29.38 -18.99
CA VAL A 17 9.40 -28.42 -20.12
C VAL A 17 9.17 -27.04 -19.51
N LEU A 18 10.20 -26.27 -19.14
CA LEU A 18 10.91 -25.31 -19.98
C LEU A 18 9.98 -24.51 -20.91
N PHE A 19 9.46 -23.36 -20.43
CA PHE A 19 9.02 -22.29 -21.33
C PHE A 19 9.64 -20.96 -20.89
N ILE A 20 10.63 -20.55 -21.69
CA ILE A 20 11.30 -19.27 -21.66
C ILE A 20 10.48 -18.26 -22.47
N ALA A 21 10.34 -17.06 -21.91
CA ALA A 21 10.22 -15.74 -22.53
C ALA A 21 9.32 -15.51 -23.77
N LYS A 22 8.57 -14.39 -23.70
CA LYS A 22 8.68 -13.20 -24.59
C LYS A 22 7.32 -12.74 -25.13
N ALA A 23 6.86 -11.58 -24.65
CA ALA A 23 6.13 -10.61 -25.47
C ALA A 23 6.20 -9.22 -24.82
N ARG A 24 7.11 -8.39 -25.32
CA ARG A 24 7.11 -6.93 -25.18
C ARG A 24 6.20 -6.36 -26.29
N SER A 25 5.51 -5.27 -25.95
CA SER A 25 5.22 -4.11 -26.80
C SER A 25 4.15 -4.26 -27.89
N PHE A 26 3.00 -3.62 -27.70
CA PHE A 26 2.10 -3.00 -28.71
C PHE A 26 0.94 -2.37 -27.90
N ASN A 27 0.35 -1.20 -28.15
CA ASN A 27 0.67 0.03 -28.85
C ASN A 27 -0.39 1.05 -28.37
N GLN A 28 -0.10 2.33 -28.53
CA GLN A 28 -0.95 3.47 -28.17
C GLN A 28 -2.36 3.40 -28.79
N ILE A 29 -3.39 3.82 -28.04
CA ILE A 29 -4.58 4.45 -28.62
C ILE A 29 -4.89 5.73 -27.84
N ASN A 30 -4.89 6.82 -28.59
CA ASN A 30 -5.17 8.19 -28.21
C ASN A 30 -6.59 8.52 -28.72
N ILE A 31 -7.48 9.05 -27.88
CA ILE A 31 -8.79 9.57 -28.30
C ILE A 31 -9.01 10.93 -27.64
N ASN A 32 -8.92 11.98 -28.44
CA ASN A 32 -9.41 13.34 -28.16
C ASN A 32 -10.63 13.60 -29.05
N ALA A 33 -11.72 14.12 -28.47
CA ALA A 33 -12.73 15.02 -29.07
C ALA A 33 -13.91 15.19 -28.07
N THR A 34 -14.01 16.29 -27.29
CA THR A 34 -14.64 17.61 -27.56
C THR A 34 -16.18 17.72 -27.46
N SER A 35 -16.60 18.72 -26.66
CA SER A 35 -17.81 19.59 -26.74
C SER A 35 -18.82 19.41 -25.58
N SER A 36 -18.89 20.29 -24.57
CA SER A 36 -19.42 21.68 -24.48
C SER A 36 -20.93 21.80 -24.17
N SER A 37 -21.24 22.43 -23.03
CA SER A 37 -22.29 23.45 -22.80
C SER A 37 -22.28 23.83 -21.30
N LYS A 38 -21.74 24.99 -20.91
CA LYS A 38 -22.40 26.31 -20.72
C LYS A 38 -23.62 26.30 -19.75
N PHE A 39 -23.41 26.78 -18.53
CA PHE A 39 -24.40 27.63 -17.85
C PHE A 39 -23.73 28.61 -16.88
N SER A 40 -23.81 29.90 -17.21
CA SER A 40 -23.38 31.03 -16.37
C SER A 40 -24.55 31.56 -15.56
N ARG A 41 -24.27 32.09 -14.35
CA ARG A 41 -24.90 33.35 -13.92
C ARG A 41 -24.00 34.12 -12.94
N LYS A 42 -23.67 35.35 -13.35
CA LYS A 42 -23.01 36.46 -12.66
C LYS A 42 -23.93 37.13 -11.64
N LEU A 43 -23.36 37.85 -10.67
CA LEU A 43 -23.70 39.24 -10.23
C LEU A 43 -22.66 39.67 -9.16
N HIS A 44 -21.66 40.52 -9.46
CA HIS A 44 -21.59 42.01 -9.38
C HIS A 44 -21.43 42.63 -7.96
N LEU A 45 -20.17 42.90 -7.54
CA LEU A 45 -19.48 44.21 -7.23
C LEU A 45 -20.33 45.50 -7.05
N PRO A 46 -19.83 46.67 -6.49
CA PRO A 46 -18.52 47.06 -5.91
C PRO A 46 -18.63 48.05 -4.67
N PRO A 47 -17.82 49.14 -4.49
CA PRO A 47 -16.67 49.22 -3.55
C PRO A 47 -16.69 50.45 -2.60
N ARG A 48 -15.68 50.65 -1.73
CA ARG A 48 -15.17 52.01 -1.40
C ARG A 48 -13.80 52.02 -0.73
N SER A 49 -13.14 53.16 -0.93
CA SER A 49 -11.71 53.47 -0.87
C SER A 49 -11.40 54.51 0.23
N THR A 50 -10.10 54.87 0.35
CA THR A 50 -9.49 56.09 0.94
C THR A 50 -9.06 55.97 2.42
N SER A 51 -7.93 56.51 2.91
CA SER A 51 -6.84 57.33 2.36
C SER A 51 -5.68 57.45 3.38
N LEU A 52 -4.45 57.47 2.85
CA LEU A 52 -3.22 58.19 3.20
C LEU A 52 -3.14 58.99 4.53
N HIS A 53 -2.04 58.82 5.29
CA HIS A 53 -1.03 59.87 5.53
C HIS A 53 0.14 59.45 6.44
N ALA A 54 1.21 60.27 6.42
CA ALA A 54 2.41 60.34 7.28
C ALA A 54 3.59 59.42 6.88
N LYS A 55 4.86 59.85 6.84
CA LYS A 55 5.57 61.00 7.46
C LYS A 55 6.92 61.26 6.75
N LYS A 56 7.50 62.43 7.06
CA LYS A 56 8.72 63.05 6.54
C LYS A 56 10.03 62.37 6.99
N SER A 57 11.03 62.46 6.10
CA SER A 57 12.50 62.67 6.23
C SER A 57 13.01 63.20 7.61
N THR A 58 14.22 62.99 8.17
CA THR A 58 15.62 62.64 7.76
C THR A 58 16.41 62.08 9.01
N PRO A 59 17.77 62.12 9.19
CA PRO A 59 18.62 60.92 9.32
C PRO A 59 19.45 60.84 10.63
N SER A 60 20.20 59.74 10.83
CA SER A 60 21.64 59.72 11.19
C SER A 60 22.07 58.47 11.98
N LEU A 61 23.22 57.93 11.54
CA LEU A 61 24.31 57.28 12.28
C LEU A 61 23.99 56.16 13.29
N VAL A 62 24.45 54.94 13.04
CA VAL A 62 25.72 54.37 13.55
C VAL A 62 25.81 52.91 13.08
N ARG A 63 27.02 52.50 12.71
CA ARG A 63 27.44 51.21 12.16
C ARG A 63 27.38 50.08 13.20
N CYS A 64 26.87 48.91 12.82
CA CYS A 64 27.33 47.63 13.40
C CYS A 64 27.23 46.54 12.33
N ALA A 65 28.38 45.98 11.96
CA ALA A 65 28.49 44.88 11.04
C ALA A 65 28.11 43.59 11.78
N LEU A 66 26.98 43.01 11.38
CA LEU A 66 26.67 41.60 11.60
C LEU A 66 26.29 41.05 10.24
N THR A 67 27.29 40.56 9.51
CA THR A 67 27.08 39.57 8.45
C THR A 67 26.63 38.27 9.10
N SER A 68 25.39 38.25 9.58
CA SER A 68 24.62 37.02 9.60
C SER A 68 24.25 36.75 8.15
N THR A 69 25.16 36.11 7.42
CA THR A 69 24.78 35.32 6.25
C THR A 69 23.95 34.15 6.76
N SER A 70 22.73 34.46 7.18
CA SER A 70 21.62 33.52 7.20
C SER A 70 21.39 33.21 5.75
N THR A 71 22.15 32.25 5.21
CA THR A 71 21.71 31.52 4.05
C THR A 71 20.40 30.88 4.50
N VAL A 72 19.31 31.59 4.19
CA VAL A 72 17.96 31.10 4.32
C VAL A 72 17.93 29.89 3.39
N PHE A 73 18.23 28.72 3.94
CA PHE A 73 17.76 27.47 3.38
C PHE A 73 16.25 27.66 3.31
N LYS A 74 15.76 28.01 2.11
CA LYS A 74 14.34 27.95 1.80
C LYS A 74 13.98 26.48 1.93
N ASP A 75 13.53 26.07 3.11
CA ASP A 75 12.97 24.75 3.31
C ASP A 75 11.87 24.57 2.27
N LYS A 76 12.12 23.64 1.35
CA LYS A 76 11.14 23.18 0.38
C LYS A 76 10.06 22.44 1.17
N ASP A 77 8.99 23.14 1.53
CA ASP A 77 7.82 22.67 2.27
C ASP A 77 8.14 21.94 3.62
N PRO A 78 7.56 22.36 4.75
CA PRO A 78 7.73 21.61 6.01
C PRO A 78 7.21 20.17 5.86
N PHE A 79 7.90 19.22 6.49
CA PHE A 79 7.46 17.82 6.53
C PHE A 79 6.00 17.74 7.03
N SER A 80 5.13 17.14 6.21
CA SER A 80 3.74 16.83 6.58
C SER A 80 3.59 15.33 6.66
N LEU A 81 3.25 14.87 7.87
CA LEU A 81 3.01 13.45 8.14
C LEU A 81 1.81 12.95 7.32
N GLU A 82 0.77 13.77 7.14
CA GLU A 82 -0.42 13.39 6.39
C GLU A 82 -0.08 13.12 4.92
N ARG A 83 0.75 13.98 4.31
CA ARG A 83 1.22 13.79 2.92
C ARG A 83 2.10 12.55 2.80
N TYR A 84 3.00 12.34 3.75
CA TYR A 84 3.84 11.15 3.80
C TYR A 84 2.99 9.88 3.89
N MET A 85 2.05 9.84 4.84
CA MET A 85 1.18 8.68 5.03
C MET A 85 0.30 8.40 3.81
N ALA A 86 -0.28 9.43 3.21
CA ALA A 86 -1.09 9.28 2.00
C ALA A 86 -0.26 8.71 0.84
N SER A 87 0.96 9.24 0.62
CA SER A 87 1.86 8.76 -0.43
C SER A 87 2.25 7.29 -0.22
N LYS A 88 2.67 6.91 0.99
CA LYS A 88 3.08 5.53 1.27
C LYS A 88 1.91 4.56 1.21
N ALA A 89 0.73 4.96 1.68
CA ALA A 89 -0.47 4.14 1.56
C ALA A 89 -0.84 3.85 0.10
N MET A 90 -0.65 4.81 -0.82
CA MET A 90 -0.83 4.58 -2.26
C MET A 90 0.16 3.54 -2.79
N THR A 91 1.46 3.72 -2.54
CA THR A 91 2.50 2.77 -2.96
C THR A 91 2.21 1.34 -2.47
N VAL A 92 1.83 1.22 -1.19
CA VAL A 92 1.51 -0.07 -0.57
C VAL A 92 0.26 -0.70 -1.19
N ASN A 93 -0.79 0.09 -1.44
CA ASN A 93 -2.01 -0.43 -2.06
C ASN A 93 -1.74 -0.97 -3.48
N GLU A 94 -0.93 -0.27 -4.27
CA GLU A 94 -0.51 -0.72 -5.60
C GLU A 94 0.36 -1.98 -5.55
N ALA A 95 1.25 -2.08 -4.55
CA ALA A 95 2.07 -3.26 -4.34
C ALA A 95 1.23 -4.47 -3.89
N LEU A 96 0.29 -4.28 -2.97
CA LEU A 96 -0.65 -5.33 -2.54
C LEU A 96 -1.53 -5.82 -3.70
N ASP A 97 -1.95 -4.92 -4.59
CA ASP A 97 -2.78 -5.30 -5.74
C ASP A 97 -2.03 -6.21 -6.70
N ARG A 98 -0.74 -5.90 -6.95
CA ARG A 98 0.17 -6.76 -7.72
C ARG A 98 0.50 -8.07 -7.01
N ALA A 99 0.63 -8.04 -5.68
CA ALA A 99 0.98 -9.21 -4.89
C ALA A 99 -0.15 -10.24 -4.79
N LEU A 100 -1.40 -9.82 -4.96
CA LEU A 100 -2.56 -10.69 -4.85
C LEU A 100 -3.51 -10.56 -6.06
N PRO A 101 -3.08 -10.94 -7.27
CA PRO A 101 -3.95 -10.92 -8.45
C PRO A 101 -5.12 -11.90 -8.27
N LEU A 102 -6.24 -11.64 -8.95
CA LEU A 102 -7.33 -12.62 -9.00
C LEU A 102 -6.83 -13.92 -9.64
N GLY A 103 -7.22 -15.04 -9.06
CA GLY A 103 -6.78 -16.37 -9.47
C GLY A 103 -7.81 -17.44 -9.11
N HIS A 104 -7.48 -18.70 -9.39
CA HIS A 104 -8.35 -19.83 -9.07
C HIS A 104 -7.96 -20.46 -7.72
N PRO A 105 -8.92 -20.80 -6.84
CA PRO A 105 -10.37 -20.61 -6.98
C PRO A 105 -10.81 -19.16 -6.75
N GLU A 106 -11.62 -18.62 -7.66
CA GLU A 106 -12.00 -17.18 -7.71
C GLU A 106 -12.56 -16.67 -6.39
N ARG A 107 -13.53 -17.41 -5.82
CA ARG A 107 -14.19 -17.05 -4.57
C ARG A 107 -13.23 -16.88 -3.38
N LEU A 108 -12.14 -17.65 -3.33
CA LEU A 108 -11.13 -17.52 -2.28
C LEU A 108 -10.33 -16.22 -2.46
N PHE A 109 -9.87 -15.96 -3.68
CA PHE A 109 -9.13 -14.74 -4.01
C PHE A 109 -9.99 -13.48 -3.83
N GLU A 110 -11.26 -13.54 -4.20
CA GLU A 110 -12.23 -12.46 -3.92
C GLU A 110 -12.38 -12.21 -2.41
N SER A 111 -12.50 -13.27 -1.61
CA SER A 111 -12.59 -13.17 -0.15
C SER A 111 -11.32 -12.57 0.47
N MET A 112 -10.13 -12.99 0.04
CA MET A 112 -8.87 -12.41 0.52
C MET A 112 -8.76 -10.92 0.17
N ARG A 113 -9.04 -10.57 -1.09
CA ARG A 113 -8.99 -9.19 -1.58
C ARG A 113 -10.05 -8.32 -0.92
N TYR A 114 -11.23 -8.86 -0.63
CA TYR A 114 -12.33 -8.13 0.02
C TYR A 114 -11.86 -7.48 1.33
N SER A 115 -11.23 -8.26 2.21
CA SER A 115 -10.73 -7.76 3.49
C SER A 115 -9.46 -6.94 3.34
N LEU A 116 -8.52 -7.37 2.48
CA LEU A 116 -7.25 -6.69 2.29
C LEU A 116 -7.42 -5.27 1.74
N PHE A 117 -8.42 -5.05 0.89
CA PHE A 117 -8.76 -3.75 0.29
C PHE A 117 -10.01 -3.10 0.92
N ALA A 118 -10.44 -3.53 2.11
CA ALA A 118 -11.53 -2.90 2.87
C ALA A 118 -11.16 -1.51 3.44
N GLY A 119 -10.10 -0.87 2.91
CA GLY A 119 -9.52 0.38 3.39
C GLY A 119 -8.54 0.16 4.54
N GLY A 120 -8.27 1.23 5.30
CA GLY A 120 -7.33 1.23 6.42
C GLY A 120 -6.24 2.28 6.25
N LYS A 121 -5.60 2.65 7.36
CA LYS A 121 -4.55 3.68 7.39
C LYS A 121 -3.18 3.16 6.92
N ARG A 122 -3.03 1.85 6.72
CA ARG A 122 -1.76 1.17 6.36
C ARG A 122 -0.59 1.49 7.30
N VAL A 123 -0.87 1.68 8.59
CA VAL A 123 0.15 2.10 9.58
C VAL A 123 1.30 1.11 9.66
N ARG A 124 1.03 -0.20 9.65
CA ARG A 124 2.07 -1.24 9.81
C ARG A 124 3.02 -1.27 8.60
N PRO A 125 2.54 -1.29 7.34
CA PRO A 125 3.40 -1.10 6.16
C PRO A 125 4.24 0.16 6.23
N MET A 126 3.63 1.30 6.61
CA MET A 126 4.36 2.57 6.68
C MET A 126 5.49 2.54 7.70
N LEU A 127 5.29 1.88 8.85
CA LEU A 127 6.35 1.71 9.85
C LEU A 127 7.49 0.85 9.30
N ALA A 128 7.20 -0.22 8.55
CA ALA A 128 8.23 -1.04 7.92
C ALA A 128 9.05 -0.24 6.88
N LEU A 129 8.37 0.53 6.03
CA LEU A 129 9.04 1.40 5.04
C LEU A 129 9.88 2.49 5.72
N ALA A 130 9.31 3.20 6.70
CA ALA A 130 10.01 4.25 7.42
C ALA A 130 11.22 3.72 8.20
N ALA A 131 11.14 2.51 8.77
CA ALA A 131 12.26 1.89 9.46
C ALA A 131 13.41 1.54 8.48
N CYS A 132 13.10 1.10 7.27
CA CYS A 132 14.09 0.86 6.21
C CYS A 132 14.77 2.17 5.79
N GLU A 133 13.99 3.21 5.51
CA GLU A 133 14.48 4.53 5.12
C GLU A 133 15.37 5.15 6.22
N LEU A 134 14.97 5.00 7.49
CA LEU A 134 15.70 5.52 8.64
C LEU A 134 17.13 4.96 8.73
N VAL A 135 17.34 3.71 8.34
CA VAL A 135 18.68 3.08 8.33
C VAL A 135 19.41 3.23 6.99
N GLY A 136 18.87 4.05 6.08
CA GLY A 136 19.46 4.32 4.76
C GLY A 136 19.17 3.25 3.71
N GLY A 137 18.20 2.37 3.94
CA GLY A 137 17.73 1.38 2.96
C GLY A 137 16.78 1.98 1.93
N ASP A 138 16.61 1.27 0.82
CA ASP A 138 15.68 1.64 -0.24
C ASP A 138 14.24 1.19 0.11
N GLU A 139 13.26 2.05 -0.18
CA GLU A 139 11.84 1.76 0.00
C GLU A 139 11.44 0.51 -0.79
N ALA A 140 11.93 0.39 -2.03
CA ALA A 140 11.60 -0.73 -2.91
C ALA A 140 12.04 -2.08 -2.32
N ALA A 141 13.14 -2.12 -1.58
CA ALA A 141 13.64 -3.33 -0.93
C ALA A 141 12.79 -3.75 0.28
N ALA A 142 12.14 -2.80 0.96
CA ALA A 142 11.26 -3.06 2.11
C ALA A 142 9.80 -3.29 1.72
N LEU A 143 9.41 -2.93 0.50
CA LEU A 143 8.03 -3.01 0.03
C LEU A 143 7.42 -4.42 0.14
N PRO A 144 8.13 -5.52 -0.19
CA PRO A 144 7.59 -6.87 0.02
C PRO A 144 7.28 -7.20 1.48
N VAL A 145 8.16 -6.78 2.40
CA VAL A 145 7.95 -6.97 3.85
C VAL A 145 6.76 -6.14 4.32
N ALA A 146 6.65 -4.89 3.85
CA ALA A 146 5.52 -4.04 4.16
C ALA A 146 4.18 -4.65 3.71
N CYS A 147 4.13 -5.21 2.49
CA CYS A 147 2.97 -5.94 1.99
C CYS A 147 2.65 -7.18 2.84
N ALA A 148 3.65 -7.99 3.16
CA ALA A 148 3.47 -9.20 3.96
C ALA A 148 2.93 -8.89 5.36
N VAL A 149 3.42 -7.83 6.02
CA VAL A 149 2.90 -7.39 7.32
C VAL A 149 1.43 -6.99 7.24
N GLU A 150 0.99 -6.34 6.16
CA GLU A 150 -0.45 -6.02 5.98
C GLU A 150 -1.29 -7.26 5.68
N MET A 151 -0.75 -8.26 4.98
CA MET A 151 -1.42 -9.54 4.76
C MET A 151 -1.62 -10.28 6.10
N VAL A 152 -0.59 -10.34 6.94
CA VAL A 152 -0.67 -10.91 8.30
C VAL A 152 -1.63 -10.10 9.19
N HIS A 153 -1.63 -8.78 9.08
CA HIS A 153 -2.62 -7.98 9.81
C HIS A 153 -4.04 -8.26 9.34
N THR A 154 -4.25 -8.40 8.03
CA THR A 154 -5.58 -8.63 7.46
C THR A 154 -6.09 -10.02 7.83
N MET A 155 -5.22 -11.04 7.79
CA MET A 155 -5.63 -12.40 8.17
C MET A 155 -6.06 -12.47 9.64
N SER A 156 -5.36 -11.76 10.54
CA SER A 156 -5.71 -11.77 11.96
C SER A 156 -7.10 -11.19 12.17
N LEU A 157 -7.45 -10.09 11.48
CA LEU A 157 -8.79 -9.50 11.56
C LEU A 157 -9.87 -10.41 10.99
N ILE A 158 -9.59 -11.14 9.90
CA ILE A 158 -10.56 -12.09 9.33
C ILE A 158 -10.89 -13.20 10.34
N HIS A 159 -9.88 -13.72 11.03
CA HIS A 159 -10.05 -14.79 12.02
C HIS A 159 -10.64 -14.28 13.34
N ASP A 160 -10.24 -13.09 13.81
CA ASP A 160 -10.84 -12.45 14.99
C ASP A 160 -12.34 -12.21 14.80
N ASP A 161 -12.78 -11.83 13.59
CA ASP A 161 -14.20 -11.59 13.30
C ASP A 161 -15.03 -12.89 13.27
N LEU A 162 -14.46 -14.10 13.35
CA LEU A 162 -15.23 -15.35 13.24
C LEU A 162 -16.20 -15.57 14.41
N PRO A 163 -17.30 -16.33 14.24
CA PRO A 163 -18.28 -16.58 15.30
C PRO A 163 -17.74 -17.28 16.55
N CYS A 164 -16.60 -17.96 16.45
CA CYS A 164 -15.93 -18.60 17.58
C CYS A 164 -14.93 -17.69 18.31
N MET A 165 -14.70 -16.47 17.80
CA MET A 165 -13.81 -15.45 18.33
C MET A 165 -14.66 -14.25 18.78
N ASP A 166 -14.65 -13.14 18.06
CA ASP A 166 -15.42 -11.93 18.44
C ASP A 166 -16.87 -11.93 17.91
N ASP A 167 -17.19 -12.78 16.93
CA ASP A 167 -18.51 -12.84 16.26
C ASP A 167 -18.97 -11.48 15.69
N ASP A 168 -18.02 -10.66 15.23
CA ASP A 168 -18.32 -9.35 14.65
C ASP A 168 -19.04 -9.51 13.30
N HIS A 169 -20.21 -8.90 13.15
CA HIS A 169 -20.91 -8.88 11.85
C HIS A 169 -20.51 -7.71 10.95
N LEU A 170 -19.90 -6.66 11.51
CA LEU A 170 -19.47 -5.47 10.79
C LEU A 170 -18.05 -5.05 11.16
N ARG A 171 -17.26 -4.70 10.15
CA ARG A 171 -15.95 -4.07 10.32
C ARG A 171 -15.81 -2.89 9.37
N ARG A 172 -15.47 -1.71 9.93
CA ARG A 172 -15.34 -0.45 9.17
C ARG A 172 -16.59 -0.10 8.34
N GLY A 173 -17.77 -0.38 8.90
CA GLY A 173 -19.06 -0.12 8.25
C GLY A 173 -19.41 -1.08 7.11
N ARG A 174 -18.66 -2.19 6.94
CA ARG A 174 -18.92 -3.24 5.94
C ARG A 174 -19.15 -4.58 6.63
N PRO A 175 -19.90 -5.52 6.03
CA PRO A 175 -19.98 -6.89 6.52
C PRO A 175 -18.59 -7.49 6.74
N THR A 176 -18.39 -8.21 7.84
CA THR A 176 -17.16 -8.98 8.04
C THR A 176 -17.04 -10.10 7.01
N ASN A 177 -15.83 -10.64 6.85
CA ASN A 177 -15.54 -11.57 5.77
C ASN A 177 -16.44 -12.82 5.84
N HIS A 178 -16.64 -13.36 7.04
CA HIS A 178 -17.46 -14.56 7.23
C HIS A 178 -18.95 -14.30 6.97
N VAL A 179 -19.46 -13.08 7.21
CA VAL A 179 -20.82 -12.68 6.86
C VAL A 179 -20.97 -12.60 5.34
N ALA A 180 -19.97 -12.06 4.62
CA ALA A 180 -20.03 -11.88 3.17
C ALA A 180 -19.78 -13.19 2.38
N PHE A 181 -18.86 -14.05 2.83
CA PHE A 181 -18.38 -15.21 2.07
C PHE A 181 -18.66 -16.56 2.72
N GLY A 182 -19.16 -16.57 3.96
CA GLY A 182 -19.33 -17.75 4.79
C GLY A 182 -18.08 -18.09 5.60
N VAL A 183 -18.30 -18.74 6.75
CA VAL A 183 -17.25 -19.10 7.73
C VAL A 183 -16.10 -19.89 7.09
N SER A 184 -16.40 -20.92 6.29
CA SER A 184 -15.37 -21.76 5.68
C SER A 184 -14.48 -21.00 4.70
N THR A 185 -15.05 -20.10 3.91
CA THR A 185 -14.27 -19.28 2.97
C THR A 185 -13.41 -18.27 3.72
N ALA A 186 -13.97 -17.61 4.74
CA ALA A 186 -13.25 -16.64 5.55
C ALA A 186 -12.06 -17.27 6.29
N LEU A 187 -12.26 -18.45 6.88
CA LEU A 187 -11.19 -19.22 7.52
C LEU A 187 -10.04 -19.48 6.54
N LEU A 188 -10.35 -20.05 5.37
CA LEU A 188 -9.36 -20.34 4.32
C LEU A 188 -8.71 -19.08 3.74
N ALA A 189 -9.44 -17.95 3.65
CA ALA A 189 -8.89 -16.69 3.18
C ALA A 189 -7.85 -16.13 4.15
N GLY A 190 -8.09 -16.26 5.47
CA GLY A 190 -7.09 -15.93 6.48
C GLY A 190 -5.84 -16.81 6.35
N ASP A 191 -6.00 -18.13 6.28
CA ASP A 191 -4.89 -19.08 6.12
C ASP A 191 -4.08 -18.81 4.85
N ALA A 192 -4.78 -18.55 3.74
CA ALA A 192 -4.15 -18.24 2.46
C ALA A 192 -3.38 -16.92 2.50
N LEU A 193 -3.90 -15.88 3.17
CA LEU A 193 -3.19 -14.60 3.35
C LEU A 193 -1.93 -14.78 4.19
N LEU A 194 -2.01 -15.57 5.26
CA LEU A 194 -0.86 -15.88 6.11
C LEU A 194 0.24 -16.60 5.31
N ALA A 195 -0.11 -17.67 4.59
CA ALA A 195 0.84 -18.41 3.75
C ALA A 195 1.42 -17.52 2.64
N ARG A 196 0.58 -16.69 2.01
CA ARG A 196 1.00 -15.74 0.98
C ARG A 196 1.97 -14.68 1.49
N ALA A 197 1.81 -14.21 2.73
CA ALA A 197 2.72 -13.24 3.32
C ALA A 197 4.17 -13.76 3.32
N PHE A 198 4.38 -15.00 3.79
CA PHE A 198 5.72 -15.62 3.82
C PHE A 198 6.25 -15.93 2.42
N GLU A 199 5.41 -16.46 1.53
CA GLU A 199 5.79 -16.69 0.13
C GLU A 199 6.23 -15.38 -0.55
N HIS A 200 5.51 -14.30 -0.29
CA HIS A 200 5.77 -12.99 -0.88
C HIS A 200 7.11 -12.42 -0.42
N VAL A 201 7.43 -12.45 0.88
CA VAL A 201 8.76 -12.03 1.37
C VAL A 201 9.86 -12.90 0.76
N ALA A 202 9.69 -14.23 0.77
CA ALA A 202 10.73 -15.15 0.33
C ALA A 202 11.09 -14.98 -1.16
N ARG A 203 10.11 -14.65 -2.02
CA ARG A 203 10.35 -14.44 -3.45
C ARG A 203 10.79 -13.01 -3.74
N GLU A 204 9.95 -12.04 -3.38
CA GLU A 204 10.08 -10.68 -3.88
C GLU A 204 11.25 -9.93 -3.26
N CYS A 205 11.63 -10.19 -2.00
CA CYS A 205 12.80 -9.52 -1.42
C CYS A 205 14.08 -9.79 -2.23
N THR A 206 14.26 -11.03 -2.70
CA THR A 206 15.43 -11.38 -3.52
C THR A 206 15.38 -10.73 -4.90
N GLU A 207 14.19 -10.59 -5.49
CA GLU A 207 13.99 -9.87 -6.76
C GLU A 207 14.27 -8.37 -6.63
N HIS A 208 14.05 -7.79 -5.45
CA HIS A 208 14.37 -6.39 -5.12
C HIS A 208 15.79 -6.22 -4.57
N GLY A 209 16.68 -7.20 -4.79
CA GLY A 209 18.11 -7.10 -4.47
C GLY A 209 18.47 -7.28 -3.01
N VAL A 210 17.54 -7.74 -2.16
CA VAL A 210 17.83 -8.10 -0.77
C VAL A 210 18.58 -9.44 -0.74
N PRO A 211 19.74 -9.53 -0.07
CA PRO A 211 20.46 -10.79 0.11
C PRO A 211 19.59 -11.87 0.74
N ALA A 212 19.72 -13.12 0.26
CA ALA A 212 18.85 -14.24 0.68
C ALA A 212 18.93 -14.53 2.19
N ASP A 213 20.09 -14.34 2.83
CA ASP A 213 20.27 -14.46 4.28
C ASP A 213 19.43 -13.44 5.05
N ARG A 214 19.35 -12.19 4.56
CA ARG A 214 18.52 -11.14 5.16
C ARG A 214 17.04 -11.37 4.90
N ALA A 215 16.67 -11.82 3.70
CA ALA A 215 15.28 -12.17 3.38
C ALA A 215 14.79 -13.32 4.27
N LEU A 216 15.61 -14.36 4.46
CA LEU A 216 15.30 -15.47 5.36
C LEU A 216 15.20 -15.00 6.81
N ARG A 217 16.09 -14.11 7.26
CA ARG A 217 15.98 -13.51 8.59
C ARG A 217 14.68 -12.72 8.75
N ALA A 218 14.29 -11.92 7.75
CA ALA A 218 13.02 -11.20 7.78
C ALA A 218 11.81 -12.16 7.87
N VAL A 219 11.84 -13.29 7.17
CA VAL A 219 10.83 -14.35 7.30
C VAL A 219 10.80 -14.92 8.72
N ALA A 220 11.97 -15.19 9.32
CA ALA A 220 12.06 -15.71 10.67
C ALA A 220 11.53 -14.71 11.72
N GLU A 221 11.83 -13.42 11.59
CA GLU A 221 11.32 -12.36 12.48
C GLU A 221 9.83 -12.06 12.26
N LEU A 222 9.28 -12.36 11.08
CA LEU A 222 7.84 -12.25 10.83
C LEU A 222 7.06 -13.42 11.42
N ALA A 223 7.73 -14.57 11.62
CA ALA A 223 7.14 -15.80 12.13
C ALA A 223 7.31 -16.01 13.65
N SER A 224 8.10 -15.16 14.31
CA SER A 224 8.38 -15.22 15.75
C SER A 224 7.25 -14.64 16.60
#